data_AF-A0A8J2HPB7-F1
#
_entry.id   AF-A0A8J2HPB7-F1
#
_cell.length_a   1.000
_cell.length_b   1.000
_cell.length_c   1.000
_cell.angle_alpha   90.00
_cell.angle_beta   90.00
_cell.angle_gamma   90.00
#
_symmetry.space_group_name_H-M   'P 1'
#
loop_
_entity.id
_entity.type
_entity.pdbx_description
1 polymer ?
#
loop_
_entity_poly.entity_id
_entity_poly.type
_entity_poly.pdbx_seq_one_letter_code
_entity_poly.pdbx_strand_id
1 'polypeptide(L)' 'MLLDNSAEFLPNDTLTIQAEVIIDDDALTIPVENLPNSSQSQLAQDLGNLYGSKENCDITIIVGNTRFDAHKLILNV' A
#
# COMPACT_ATOMS: atom_id res chain seq x y z
N MET A 1 -42.36 -5.83 34.47
CA MET A 1 -41.62 -4.65 33.96
C MET A 1 -40.32 -5.17 33.35
N LEU A 2 -39.57 -4.36 32.58
CA LEU A 2 -38.39 -4.83 31.83
C LEU A 2 -37.25 -5.45 32.67
N LEU A 3 -37.35 -5.45 34.00
CA LEU A 3 -36.33 -5.97 34.92
C LEU A 3 -36.94 -6.69 36.12
N ASP A 4 -37.85 -7.64 35.88
CA ASP A 4 -38.42 -8.47 36.96
C ASP A 4 -37.39 -9.45 37.60
N ASN A 5 -36.10 -9.37 37.22
CA ASN A 5 -34.94 -10.08 37.79
C ASN A 5 -33.65 -9.20 37.82
N SER A 6 -33.77 -7.92 38.17
CA SER A 6 -32.65 -6.96 38.16
C SER A 6 -31.41 -7.39 38.97
N ALA A 7 -31.59 -8.14 40.06
CA ALA A 7 -30.49 -8.59 40.92
C ALA A 7 -29.51 -9.56 40.23
N GLU A 8 -29.98 -10.30 39.23
CA GLU A 8 -29.16 -11.27 38.48
C GLU A 8 -28.27 -10.58 37.43
N PHE A 9 -28.77 -9.49 36.83
CA PHE A 9 -28.12 -8.79 35.72
C PHE A 9 -27.43 -7.48 36.13
N LEU A 10 -27.62 -7.03 37.38
CA LEU A 10 -26.96 -5.88 38.00
C LEU A 10 -26.31 -6.27 39.33
N PRO A 11 -25.42 -7.28 39.37
CA PRO A 11 -24.70 -7.59 40.59
C PRO A 11 -23.92 -6.35 41.05
N ASN A 12 -24.06 -5.99 42.33
CA ASN A 12 -23.43 -4.81 42.93
C ASN A 12 -23.77 -3.48 42.21
N ASP A 13 -24.99 -3.32 41.71
CA ASP A 13 -25.46 -2.12 40.99
C ASP A 13 -24.57 -1.75 39.78
N THR A 14 -23.90 -2.77 39.21
CA THR A 14 -22.96 -2.62 38.09
C THR A 14 -23.52 -3.34 36.88
N LEU A 15 -23.68 -2.61 35.77
CA LEU A 15 -24.05 -3.17 34.48
C LEU A 15 -22.78 -3.46 33.66
N THR A 16 -22.53 -4.74 33.38
CA THR A 16 -21.46 -5.15 32.47
C THR A 16 -22.04 -5.43 31.10
N ILE A 17 -21.60 -4.67 30.09
CA ILE A 17 -22.00 -4.86 28.70
C ILE A 17 -20.85 -5.56 27.97
N GLN A 18 -21.10 -6.79 27.51
CA GLN A 18 -20.18 -7.51 26.63
C GLN A 18 -20.61 -7.28 25.18
N ALA A 19 -19.69 -6.79 24.35
CA ALA A 19 -19.90 -6.65 22.92
C ALA A 19 -18.75 -7.35 22.18
N GLU A 20 -19.10 -8.21 21.22
CA GLU A 20 -18.17 -8.77 20.26
C GLU A 20 -18.33 -7.99 18.96
N VAL A 21 -17.24 -7.37 18.49
CA VAL A 21 -17.23 -6.59 17.25
C VAL A 21 -16.38 -7.34 16.23
N ILE A 22 -17.03 -7.81 15.18
CA ILE A 22 -16.37 -8.44 14.04
C ILE A 22 -16.29 -7.38 12.94
N ILE A 23 -15.07 -7.00 12.58
CA ILE A 23 -14.81 -6.11 11.45
C ILE A 23 -14.59 -7.02 10.24
N ASP A 24 -15.59 -7.08 9.37
CA ASP A 24 -15.48 -7.74 8.08
C ASP A 24 -15.05 -6.69 7.06
N ASP A 25 -13.78 -6.71 6.68
CA ASP A 25 -13.24 -5.89 5.60
C ASP A 25 -13.31 -6.75 4.34
N ASP A 26 -14.20 -6.39 3.42
CA ASP A 26 -14.37 -7.06 2.13
C ASP A 26 -13.10 -6.89 1.30
N ALA A 27 -12.10 -7.73 1.55
CA ALA A 27 -10.88 -7.78 0.77
C ALA A 27 -11.23 -8.22 -0.65
N LEU A 28 -11.31 -7.25 -1.57
CA LEU A 28 -11.45 -7.51 -2.99
C LEU A 28 -10.25 -8.33 -3.47
N THR A 29 -10.43 -9.64 -3.56
CA THR A 29 -9.45 -10.53 -4.17
C THR A 29 -9.58 -10.34 -5.67
N ILE A 30 -8.73 -9.50 -6.26
CA ILE A 30 -8.65 -9.37 -7.71
C ILE A 30 -8.01 -10.67 -8.21
N PRO A 31 -8.73 -11.53 -8.95
CA PRO A 31 -8.10 -12.69 -9.56
C PRO A 31 -7.04 -12.15 -10.52
N VAL A 32 -5.79 -12.58 -10.31
CA VAL A 32 -4.77 -12.42 -11.32
C VAL A 32 -5.26 -13.28 -12.49
N GLU A 33 -5.98 -12.66 -13.43
CA GLU A 33 -6.19 -13.27 -14.74
C GLU A 33 -4.79 -13.67 -15.21
N ASN A 34 -4.66 -14.93 -15.62
CA ASN A 34 -3.42 -15.46 -16.18
C ASN A 34 -3.09 -14.63 -17.42
N LEU A 35 -2.46 -13.47 -17.23
CA LEU A 35 -1.87 -12.70 -18.29
C LEU A 35 -0.95 -13.71 -18.97
N PRO A 36 -1.08 -13.94 -20.29
CA PRO A 36 -0.10 -14.74 -21.00
C PRO A 36 1.27 -14.21 -20.59
N ASN A 37 2.23 -15.12 -20.31
CA ASN A 37 3.62 -14.84 -19.94
C ASN A 37 4.25 -13.85 -20.94
N SER A 38 3.83 -12.61 -20.86
CA SER A 38 4.34 -11.47 -21.55
C SER A 38 5.48 -11.10 -20.65
N SER A 39 6.65 -11.63 -20.98
CA SER A 39 7.97 -11.17 -20.54
C SER A 39 7.84 -10.11 -19.45
N GLN A 40 7.83 -10.55 -18.18
CA GLN A 40 7.67 -9.72 -16.98
C GLN A 40 8.18 -8.32 -17.28
N SER A 41 7.28 -7.32 -17.36
CA SER A 41 7.48 -6.03 -18.02
C SER A 41 8.95 -5.59 -18.12
N GLN A 42 9.62 -5.99 -19.21
CA GLN A 42 11.07 -5.80 -19.38
C GLN A 42 11.45 -4.32 -19.38
N LEU A 43 10.50 -3.45 -19.75
CA LEU A 43 10.68 -2.00 -19.80
C LEU A 43 11.17 -1.39 -18.49
N ALA A 44 10.64 -1.80 -17.34
CA ALA A 44 11.06 -1.24 -16.06
C ALA A 44 12.52 -1.58 -15.75
N GLN A 45 12.92 -2.81 -16.08
CA GLN A 45 14.30 -3.27 -15.93
C GLN A 45 15.23 -2.54 -16.90
N ASP A 46 14.82 -2.38 -18.17
CA ASP A 46 15.61 -1.70 -19.19
C ASP A 46 15.83 -0.21 -18.85
N LEU A 47 14.79 0.47 -18.36
CA LEU A 47 14.91 1.85 -17.88
C LEU A 47 15.80 1.96 -16.63
N GLY A 48 15.73 0.98 -15.72
CA GLY A 48 16.63 0.89 -14.58
C GLY A 48 18.09 0.71 -15.00
N ASN A 49 18.33 -0.16 -15.98
CA ASN A 49 19.66 -0.39 -16.56
C ASN A 49 20.19 0.88 -17.25
N LEU A 50 19.35 1.59 -18.01
CA LEU A 50 19.70 2.86 -18.65
C LEU A 50 20.08 3.94 -17.62
N TYR A 51 19.34 4.04 -16.51
CA TYR A 51 19.69 4.96 -15.42
C TYR A 51 21.00 4.56 -14.73
N GLY A 52 21.28 3.26 -14.60
CA GLY A 52 22.48 2.72 -13.98
C GLY A 52 23.74 2.88 -14.83
N SER A 53 23.64 2.75 -16.15
CA SER A 53 24.80 2.81 -17.07
C SER A 53 25.38 4.22 -17.21
N LYS A 54 24.59 5.26 -16.94
CA LYS A 54 24.94 6.67 -17.15
C LYS A 54 25.25 7.02 -18.62
N GLU A 55 24.86 6.16 -19.55
CA GLU A 55 25.03 6.40 -20.97
C GLU A 55 24.05 7.48 -21.46
N ASN A 56 24.55 8.40 -22.28
CA ASN A 56 23.75 9.43 -22.95
C ASN A 56 22.94 10.33 -22.00
N CYS A 57 23.38 10.50 -20.74
CA CYS A 57 22.79 11.50 -19.86
C CYS A 57 23.02 12.90 -20.44
N ASP A 58 21.95 13.68 -20.52
CA ASP A 58 21.92 15.03 -21.08
C ASP A 58 21.67 16.12 -20.01
N ILE A 59 21.39 15.70 -18.77
CA ILE A 59 21.22 16.58 -17.61
C ILE A 59 21.90 16.02 -16.37
N THR A 60 22.32 16.93 -15.47
CA THR A 60 22.76 16.61 -14.11
C THR A 60 21.89 17.37 -13.12
N ILE A 61 21.25 16.64 -12.20
CA ILE A 61 20.45 17.20 -11.11
C ILE A 61 21.33 17.29 -9.86
N ILE A 62 21.35 18.46 -9.22
CA ILE A 62 22.14 18.70 -8.00
C ILE A 62 21.18 18.75 -6.80
N VAL A 63 21.37 17.86 -5.83
CA VAL A 63 20.59 17.80 -4.59
C VAL A 63 21.55 17.94 -3.42
N GLY A 64 21.58 19.12 -2.80
CA GLY A 64 22.59 19.48 -1.80
C GLY A 64 24.00 19.40 -2.38
N ASN A 65 24.83 18.51 -1.84
CA ASN A 65 26.20 18.27 -2.31
C ASN A 65 26.33 17.05 -3.24
N THR A 66 25.22 16.43 -3.63
CA THR A 66 25.20 15.22 -4.47
C THR A 66 24.75 15.55 -5.90
N ARG A 67 25.32 14.85 -6.88
CA ARG A 67 25.02 14.99 -8.31
C ARG A 67 24.41 13.71 -8.85
N PHE A 68 23.38 13.85 -9.68
CA PHE A 68 22.69 12.74 -10.33
C PHE A 68 22.59 13.00 -11.83
N ASP A 69 23.32 12.21 -12.62
CA ASP A 69 23.18 12.23 -14.08
C ASP A 69 21.92 11.45 -14.48
N ALA A 70 21.14 12.06 -15.37
CA ALA A 70 19.82 11.61 -15.79
C ALA A 70 19.51 11.99 -17.24
N HIS A 71 18.30 11.65 -17.70
CA HIS A 71 17.82 11.89 -19.06
C HIS A 71 16.61 12.82 -19.03
N LYS A 72 16.72 14.00 -19.66
CA LYS A 72 15.69 15.04 -19.71
C LYS A 72 14.37 14.51 -20.25
N LEU A 73 14.44 13.73 -21.33
CA LEU A 73 13.27 13.13 -21.97
C LEU A 73 12.48 12.22 -21.04
N ILE A 74 13.16 11.48 -20.16
CA ILE A 74 12.53 10.54 -19.23
C ILE A 74 11.84 11.30 -18.08
N LEU A 75 12.48 12.36 -17.58
CA LEU A 75 11.98 13.14 -16.46
C LEU A 75 11.02 14.27 -16.88
N ASN A 76 10.99 14.63 -18.16
CA ASN A 76 10.26 15.77 -18.72
C ASN A 76 10.51 17.08 -17.95
N VAL A 77 11.78 17.35 -17.64
CA VAL A 77 12.27 18.57 -16.95
C VAL A 77 12.93 19.54 -17.90
#